data_AF-T2CBJ5-F1
#
_entry.id   AF-T2CBJ5-F1
#
_cell.length_a   1.000
_cell.length_b   1.000
_cell.length_c   1.000
_cell.angle_alpha   90.00
_cell.angle_beta   90.00
_cell.angle_gamma   90.00
#
_symmetry.space_group_name_H-M   'P 1'
#
loop_
_entity.id
_entity.type
_entity.pdbx_description
1 polymer ?
#
loop_
_entity_poly.entity_id
_entity_poly.type
_entity_poly.pdbx_seq_one_letter_code
_entity_poly.pdbx_strand_id
1 'polypeptide(L)'
;LYNFNPYDLPEVTCFRFGCKGRKKHWFFYTERINGEERERRGAGFGFWKRKGRVRDVLGGKGGEVVLGRRSCFVFCMKKQCDDDDDCKSKGAVKTDWIMYEYALLENLKASFVLCRVFIKSRG
;
A
#
# COMPACT_ATOMS: atom_id res chain seq x y z
N LEU A 1 -8.96 5.18 -1.14
CA LEU A 1 -7.81 4.56 -0.43
C LEU A 1 -7.03 5.58 0.39
N TYR A 2 -6.57 6.67 -0.22
CA TYR A 2 -5.68 7.64 0.45
C TYR A 2 -6.36 8.59 1.43
N ASN A 3 -7.69 8.57 1.56
CA ASN A 3 -8.38 9.42 2.54
C ASN A 3 -8.60 8.74 3.90
N PHE A 4 -8.15 7.49 4.06
CA PHE A 4 -8.43 6.67 5.25
C PHE A 4 -7.15 6.12 5.86
N ASN A 5 -7.14 5.95 7.19
CA ASN A 5 -6.11 5.12 7.81
C ASN A 5 -6.38 3.65 7.43
N PRO A 6 -5.35 2.81 7.34
CA PRO A 6 -5.53 1.42 6.94
C PRO A 6 -6.37 0.59 7.93
N TYR A 7 -6.44 0.99 9.20
CA TYR A 7 -7.29 0.36 10.22
C TYR A 7 -8.75 0.81 10.17
N ASP A 8 -9.06 1.89 9.45
CA ASP A 8 -10.44 2.39 9.23
C ASP A 8 -11.06 1.79 7.95
N LEU A 9 -10.38 0.84 7.28
CA LEU A 9 -10.87 0.26 6.04
C LEU A 9 -12.16 -0.56 6.29
N PRO A 10 -13.23 -0.35 5.51
CA PRO A 10 -14.52 -1.00 5.76
C PRO A 10 -14.43 -2.54 5.79
N GLU A 11 -15.00 -3.17 6.82
CA GLU A 11 -15.03 -4.63 6.93
C GLU A 11 -15.79 -5.30 5.78
N VAL A 12 -16.76 -4.62 5.17
CA VAL A 12 -17.54 -5.15 4.03
C VAL A 12 -16.69 -5.38 2.77
N THR A 13 -15.53 -4.72 2.67
CA THR A 13 -14.57 -4.91 1.56
C THR A 13 -13.42 -5.86 1.92
N CYS A 14 -13.49 -6.47 3.11
CA CYS A 14 -12.46 -7.35 3.63
C CYS A 14 -12.67 -8.80 3.18
N PHE A 15 -11.68 -9.34 2.49
CA PHE A 15 -11.56 -10.78 2.25
C PHE A 15 -10.89 -11.41 3.47
N ARG A 16 -11.67 -12.16 4.28
CA ARG A 16 -11.18 -12.81 5.52
C ARG A 16 -10.04 -13.80 5.28
N PHE A 17 -9.97 -14.40 4.09
CA PHE A 17 -8.96 -15.37 3.72
C PHE A 17 -8.33 -14.98 2.37
N GLY A 18 -7.07 -14.57 2.37
CA GLY A 18 -6.29 -14.44 1.14
C GLY A 18 -5.77 -15.79 0.64
N CYS A 19 -5.03 -15.81 -0.47
CA CYS A 19 -4.29 -17.01 -0.91
C CYS A 19 -3.32 -17.45 0.20
N LYS A 20 -3.41 -18.72 0.64
CA LYS A 20 -2.75 -19.31 1.83
C LYS A 20 -3.30 -18.85 3.20
N GLY A 21 -4.50 -18.28 3.19
CA GLY A 21 -5.51 -18.22 4.25
C GLY A 21 -5.02 -18.15 5.69
N ARG A 22 -4.62 -16.95 6.17
CA ARG A 22 -4.61 -16.62 7.61
C ARG A 22 -4.87 -15.14 7.94
N LYS A 23 -5.19 -14.27 6.96
CA LYS A 23 -5.21 -12.81 7.18
C LYS A 23 -6.32 -12.12 6.41
N LYS A 24 -6.88 -11.08 7.05
CA LYS A 24 -7.76 -10.10 6.42
C LYS A 24 -6.97 -9.34 5.33
N HIS A 25 -7.53 -9.28 4.14
CA HIS A 25 -7.01 -8.53 3.01
C HIS A 25 -8.07 -7.61 2.44
N TRP A 26 -7.65 -6.45 1.97
CA TRP A 26 -8.49 -5.53 1.23
C TRP A 26 -7.93 -5.30 -0.15
N PHE A 27 -8.81 -5.18 -1.13
CA PHE A 27 -8.46 -4.92 -2.52
C PHE A 27 -9.21 -3.69 -3.01
N PHE A 28 -8.50 -2.73 -3.61
CA PHE A 28 -9.06 -1.48 -4.09
C PHE A 28 -8.50 -1.14 -5.46
N TYR A 29 -9.33 -0.64 -6.36
CA TYR A 29 -8.85 0.11 -7.51
C TYR A 29 -8.68 1.57 -7.12
N THR A 30 -7.60 2.19 -7.58
CA THR A 30 -7.37 3.62 -7.42
C THR A 30 -6.68 4.16 -8.65
N GLU A 31 -6.82 5.45 -8.89
CA GLU A 31 -6.08 6.09 -9.96
C GLU A 31 -4.58 5.99 -9.74
N ARG A 32 -3.84 5.91 -10.84
CA ARG A 32 -2.39 5.84 -10.82
C ARG A 32 -1.81 7.19 -10.41
N ILE A 33 -1.12 7.21 -9.27
CA ILE A 33 -0.39 8.39 -8.80
C ILE A 33 0.96 8.49 -9.52
N ASN A 34 1.23 9.66 -10.07
CA ASN A 34 2.46 10.00 -10.79
C ASN A 34 3.30 11.04 -10.01
N GLY A 35 4.55 11.26 -10.42
CA GLY A 35 5.42 12.26 -9.80
C GLY A 35 5.95 11.88 -8.41
N GLU A 36 6.28 12.88 -7.59
CA GLU A 36 6.90 12.71 -6.26
C GLU A 36 6.01 11.97 -5.26
N GLU A 37 4.69 12.14 -5.39
CA GLU A 37 3.70 11.45 -4.55
C GLU A 37 3.74 9.92 -4.74
N ARG A 38 4.39 9.43 -5.81
CA ARG A 38 4.63 8.00 -6.01
C ARG A 38 5.43 7.38 -4.87
N GLU A 39 6.36 8.11 -4.26
CA GLU A 39 7.24 7.60 -3.19
C GLU A 39 6.61 7.73 -1.79
N ARG A 40 5.82 8.78 -1.58
CA ARG A 40 5.17 9.08 -0.31
C ARG A 40 3.76 9.63 -0.54
N ARG A 41 2.74 8.89 -0.06
CA ARG A 41 1.32 9.23 -0.24
C ARG A 41 0.69 9.52 1.10
N GLY A 42 0.13 10.72 1.29
CA GLY A 42 -0.64 11.04 2.49
C GLY A 42 -1.81 10.07 2.66
N ALA A 43 -2.07 9.61 3.89
CA ALA A 43 -3.27 8.85 4.17
C ALA A 43 -3.73 8.97 5.62
N GLY A 44 -4.92 9.54 5.82
CA GLY A 44 -5.45 9.86 7.15
C GLY A 44 -4.43 10.64 7.99
N PHE A 45 -4.11 10.13 9.17
CA PHE A 45 -3.11 10.69 10.09
C PHE A 45 -1.67 10.20 9.82
N GLY A 46 -1.44 9.54 8.68
CA GLY A 46 -0.16 8.95 8.32
C GLY A 46 0.18 9.14 6.85
N PHE A 47 1.03 8.24 6.35
CA PHE A 47 1.37 8.17 4.95
C PHE A 47 1.85 6.77 4.57
N TRP A 48 1.63 6.40 3.31
CA TRP A 48 2.25 5.24 2.68
C TRP A 48 3.62 5.63 2.15
N LYS A 49 4.66 4.94 2.61
CA LYS A 49 6.03 5.09 2.13
C LYS A 49 6.43 3.90 1.28
N ARG A 50 6.96 4.13 0.09
CA ARG A 50 7.48 3.06 -0.75
C ARG A 50 8.62 2.32 -0.05
N LYS A 51 8.68 1.00 -0.23
CA LYS A 51 9.73 0.15 0.32
C LYS A 51 10.19 -0.88 -0.70
N GLY A 52 11.51 -0.98 -0.86
CA GLY A 52 12.15 -2.00 -1.68
C GLY A 52 11.99 -1.75 -3.17
N ARG A 53 12.54 -2.66 -3.97
CA ARG A 53 12.51 -2.58 -5.43
C ARG A 53 11.15 -3.00 -5.98
N VAL A 54 10.79 -2.43 -7.12
CA VAL A 54 9.66 -2.89 -7.94
C VAL A 54 9.94 -4.31 -8.39
N ARG A 55 8.92 -5.16 -8.38
CA ARG A 55 9.02 -6.55 -8.84
C ARG A 55 8.03 -6.82 -9.96
N ASP A 56 8.45 -7.60 -10.94
CA ASP A 56 7.56 -8.05 -11.99
C ASP A 56 6.52 -9.04 -11.46
N VAL A 57 5.35 -8.97 -12.07
CA VAL A 57 4.25 -9.89 -11.84
C VAL A 57 4.23 -10.84 -13.02
N LEU A 58 4.63 -12.08 -12.77
CA LEU A 58 4.78 -13.09 -13.81
C LEU A 58 3.49 -13.93 -13.94
N GLY A 59 3.17 -14.31 -15.17
CA GLY A 59 2.04 -15.15 -15.54
C GLY A 59 2.35 -16.04 -16.74
N GLY A 60 1.30 -16.65 -17.31
CA GLY A 60 1.45 -17.69 -18.34
C GLY A 60 1.78 -19.06 -17.73
N LYS A 61 1.67 -20.10 -18.56
CA LYS A 61 1.96 -21.49 -18.16
C LYS A 61 3.47 -21.67 -18.01
N GLY A 62 4.01 -21.26 -16.86
CA GLY A 62 5.45 -21.29 -16.56
C GLY A 62 6.01 -20.00 -15.92
N GLY A 63 5.22 -18.91 -15.85
CA GLY A 63 5.70 -17.65 -15.26
C GLY A 63 6.66 -16.88 -16.17
N GLU A 64 6.61 -17.10 -17.48
CA GLU A 64 7.52 -16.47 -18.45
C GLU A 64 7.03 -15.10 -18.92
N VAL A 65 5.74 -14.80 -18.76
CA VAL A 65 5.14 -13.56 -19.27
C VAL A 65 5.02 -12.53 -18.16
N VAL A 66 5.62 -11.36 -18.35
CA VAL A 66 5.41 -10.22 -17.44
C VAL A 66 4.04 -9.61 -17.69
N LEU A 67 3.13 -9.70 -16.72
CA LEU A 67 1.79 -9.13 -16.77
C LEU A 67 1.73 -7.69 -16.26
N GLY A 68 2.68 -7.30 -15.41
CA GLY A 68 2.68 -6.00 -14.75
C GLY A 68 3.81 -5.84 -13.75
N ARG A 69 3.79 -4.72 -13.04
CA ARG A 69 4.77 -4.34 -12.01
C ARG A 69 4.06 -4.24 -10.66
N ARG A 70 4.73 -4.71 -9.60
CA ARG A 70 4.28 -4.61 -8.22
C ARG A 70 5.22 -3.72 -7.41
N SER A 71 4.68 -2.64 -6.86
CA SER A 71 5.34 -1.80 -5.86
C SER A 71 4.86 -2.17 -4.45
N CYS A 72 5.73 -1.98 -3.45
CA CYS A 72 5.43 -2.27 -2.05
C CYS A 72 5.52 -0.98 -1.23
N PHE A 73 4.56 -0.80 -0.32
CA PHE A 73 4.47 0.33 0.58
C PHE A 73 4.24 -0.14 2.01
N VAL A 74 4.73 0.66 2.95
CA VAL A 74 4.45 0.51 4.39
C VAL A 74 3.76 1.77 4.89
N PHE A 75 2.75 1.61 5.73
CA PHE A 75 2.11 2.75 6.36
C PHE A 75 2.91 3.22 7.57
N CYS A 76 3.20 4.51 7.62
CA CYS A 76 3.81 5.18 8.76
C CYS A 76 2.79 6.16 9.36
N MET A 77 2.48 5.97 10.64
CA MET A 77 1.58 6.84 11.40
C MET A 77 2.35 8.06 11.88
N LYS A 78 1.84 9.28 11.68
CA LYS A 78 2.46 10.46 12.33
C LYS A 78 2.18 10.37 13.83
N LYS A 79 3.15 10.73 14.66
CA LYS A 79 2.84 10.96 16.07
C LYS A 79 1.99 12.23 16.15
N GLN A 80 0.91 12.14 16.92
CA GLN A 80 0.20 13.34 17.35
C GLN A 80 1.08 13.96 18.43
N CYS A 81 1.77 15.04 18.06
CA CYS A 81 2.37 15.94 19.02
C CYS A 81 1.30 16.94 19.42
N ASP A 82 0.95 16.98 20.71
CA ASP A 82 0.41 18.21 21.29
C ASP A 82 1.43 19.33 21.05
N ASP A 83 0.99 20.60 21.01
CA ASP A 83 1.74 21.78 20.50
C ASP A 83 3.13 22.05 21.14
N ASP A 84 3.63 21.17 21.99
CA ASP A 84 5.00 21.12 22.46
C ASP A 84 5.99 20.82 21.32
N ASP A 85 6.85 21.80 21.09
CA ASP A 85 7.85 21.87 20.02
C ASP A 85 8.84 20.68 20.02
N ASP A 86 9.02 20.02 21.18
CA ASP A 86 9.87 18.83 21.32
C ASP A 86 9.27 17.58 20.64
N CYS A 87 7.94 17.46 20.52
CA CYS A 87 7.31 16.29 19.93
C CYS A 87 7.21 16.36 18.40
N LYS A 88 7.28 17.56 17.80
CA LYS A 88 7.41 17.73 16.33
C LYS A 88 8.66 17.06 15.75
N SER A 89 9.70 16.88 16.58
CA SER A 89 10.94 16.20 16.21
C SER A 89 10.86 14.67 16.28
N LYS A 90 9.83 14.13 16.97
CA LYS A 90 9.64 12.68 17.18
C LYS A 90 8.88 12.11 15.99
N GLY A 91 9.64 11.69 14.98
CA GLY A 91 9.15 11.26 13.66
C GLY A 91 8.07 10.16 13.62
N ALA A 92 7.64 9.84 12.39
CA ALA A 92 6.56 8.90 12.12
C ALA A 92 6.89 7.45 12.52
N VAL A 93 5.91 6.76 13.11
CA VAL A 93 6.01 5.36 13.55
C VAL A 93 5.64 4.43 12.41
N LYS A 94 6.56 3.57 12.02
CA LYS A 94 6.31 2.52 11.03
C LYS A 94 5.36 1.47 11.61
N THR A 95 4.27 1.20 10.89
CA THR A 95 3.28 0.21 11.31
C THR A 95 3.50 -1.15 10.62
N ASP A 96 2.66 -2.12 10.97
CA ASP A 96 2.65 -3.44 10.34
C ASP A 96 1.77 -3.49 9.07
N TRP A 97 1.16 -2.37 8.67
CA TRP A 97 0.35 -2.29 7.46
C TRP A 97 1.20 -2.21 6.20
N ILE A 98 0.89 -3.09 5.25
CA ILE A 98 1.55 -3.23 3.95
C ILE A 98 0.52 -3.02 2.85
N MET A 99 0.94 -2.32 1.80
CA MET A 99 0.20 -2.22 0.56
C MET A 99 1.07 -2.73 -0.60
N TYR A 100 0.49 -3.60 -1.43
CA TYR A 100 1.02 -3.92 -2.75
C TYR A 100 0.18 -3.21 -3.81
N GLU A 101 0.84 -2.39 -4.62
CA GLU A 101 0.24 -1.76 -5.78
C GLU A 101 0.66 -2.53 -7.02
N TYR A 102 -0.31 -2.98 -7.80
CA TYR A 102 -0.15 -3.70 -9.05
C TYR A 102 -0.55 -2.78 -10.20
N ALA A 103 0.38 -2.53 -11.10
CA ALA A 103 0.18 -1.73 -12.31
C ALA A 103 0.47 -2.56 -13.55
N LEU A 104 -0.31 -2.36 -14.62
CA LEU A 104 -0.02 -2.96 -15.92
C LEU A 104 1.27 -2.39 -16.52
N LEU A 105 1.90 -3.16 -17.41
CA LEU A 105 3.03 -2.69 -18.21
C LEU A 105 2.56 -1.52 -19.09
N GLU A 106 3.29 -0.40 -19.00
CA GLU A 106 3.23 0.84 -19.80
C GLU A 106 2.06 0.98 -20.78
N ASN A 107 0.85 0.92 -20.25
CA ASN A 107 -0.33 1.35 -20.96
C ASN A 107 -0.58 2.79 -20.48
N LEU A 108 -0.17 3.78 -21.28
CA LEU A 108 -0.39 5.20 -21.00
C LEU A 108 -1.88 5.53 -20.79
N LYS A 109 -2.78 4.62 -21.21
CA LYS A 109 -4.23 4.68 -21.02
C LYS A 109 -4.74 3.99 -19.75
N ALA A 110 -3.91 3.26 -19.01
CA ALA A 110 -4.31 2.62 -17.77
C ALA A 110 -4.36 3.66 -16.65
N SER A 111 -5.55 4.21 -16.43
CA SER A 111 -5.79 5.20 -15.38
C SER A 111 -5.79 4.59 -13.97
N PHE A 112 -5.89 3.26 -13.84
CA PHE A 112 -6.09 2.57 -12.56
C PHE A 112 -4.99 1.56 -12.22
N VAL A 113 -4.74 1.41 -10.92
CA VAL A 113 -3.91 0.37 -10.30
C VAL A 113 -4.75 -0.43 -9.30
N LEU A 114 -4.37 -1.69 -9.09
CA LEU A 114 -4.96 -2.54 -8.06
C LEU A 114 -4.09 -2.51 -6.81
N CYS A 115 -4.66 -2.14 -5.68
CA CYS A 115 -3.99 -2.10 -4.38
C CYS A 115 -4.49 -3.24 -3.49
N ARG A 116 -3.56 -4.03 -2.95
CA ARG A 116 -3.82 -5.04 -1.91
C ARG A 116 -3.26 -4.57 -0.57
N VAL A 117 -4.11 -4.34 0.42
CA VAL A 117 -3.72 -3.88 1.77
C VAL A 117 -3.88 -5.02 2.78
N PHE A 118 -2.90 -5.16 3.70
CA PHE A 118 -2.91 -6.19 4.74
C PHE A 118 -1.89 -5.90 5.86
N ILE A 119 -2.00 -6.63 6.97
CA ILE A 119 -1.07 -6.56 8.10
C ILE A 119 0.02 -7.65 7.95
N LYS A 120 1.30 -7.27 8.02
CA LYS A 120 2.43 -8.24 8.01
C LYS A 120 2.43 -9.09 9.28
N SER A 121 3.01 -10.29 9.22
CA SER A 121 3.26 -11.05 10.45
C SER A 121 4.38 -10.39 11.21
N ARG A 122 4.23 -10.31 12.54
CA ARG A 122 5.39 -10.46 13.41
C ARG A 122 5.69 -11.96 13.39
N GLY A 123 6.87 -12.31 12.88
CA GLY A 123 7.37 -13.68 12.93
C GLY A 123 7.61 -14.06 14.38
#